data_AF-N1PC97-F1
#
_entry.id   AF-N1PC97-F1
#
_cell.length_a   1.000
_cell.length_b   1.000
_cell.length_c   1.000
_cell.angle_alpha   90.00
_cell.angle_beta   90.00
_cell.angle_gamma   90.00
#
_symmetry.space_group_name_H-M   'P 1'
#
loop_
_entity.id
_entity.type
_entity.pdbx_description
1 polymer ?
#
loop_
_entity_poly.entity_id
_entity_poly.type
_entity_poly.pdbx_seq_one_letter_code
_entity_poly.pdbx_strand_id
1 'polypeptide(L)'
;MAMHPHYTVNKLVTFVVRARSSVGGAASMSSMLASFISQVMATYNKFIHSNVDAVPDLVACELCDLTKVTSLDSSSHTNGGYHLNGVAMRTRFKKDNDAVCRQWARDINEMWKNELQKQGKATANG
;
A
#
# COMPACT_ATOMS: atom_id res chain seq x y z
N MET A 1 -13.60 -9.09 9.06
CA MET A 1 -12.60 -8.18 9.67
C MET A 1 -13.26 -6.83 9.90
N ALA A 2 -13.04 -6.20 11.06
CA ALA A 2 -13.61 -4.90 11.39
C ALA A 2 -12.78 -3.77 10.75
N MET A 3 -13.44 -2.73 10.23
CA MET A 3 -12.74 -1.51 9.78
C MET A 3 -12.24 -0.73 11.00
N HIS A 4 -10.98 -0.33 10.99
CA HIS A 4 -10.38 0.50 12.03
C HIS A 4 -10.22 1.95 11.55
N PRO A 5 -10.38 2.96 12.44
CA PRO A 5 -10.10 4.36 12.10
C PRO A 5 -8.66 4.57 11.59
N HIS A 6 -8.46 5.49 10.66
CA HIS A 6 -7.15 5.79 10.04
C HIS A 6 -6.03 6.06 11.08
N TYR A 7 -6.31 6.78 12.17
CA TYR A 7 -5.33 7.01 13.23
C TYR A 7 -4.92 5.73 13.98
N THR A 8 -5.76 4.71 13.98
CA THR A 8 -5.45 3.38 14.52
C THR A 8 -4.59 2.59 13.54
N VAL A 9 -4.86 2.68 12.24
CA VAL A 9 -4.07 2.01 11.18
C VAL A 9 -2.65 2.57 11.11
N ASN A 10 -2.47 3.89 11.27
CA ASN A 10 -1.13 4.48 11.36
C ASN A 10 -0.27 3.92 12.50
N LYS A 11 -0.88 3.42 13.59
CA LYS A 11 -0.13 2.74 14.67
C LYS A 11 0.33 1.33 14.28
N LEU A 12 -0.24 0.74 13.24
CA LEU A 12 0.19 -0.54 12.67
C LEU A 12 1.45 -0.38 11.80
N VAL A 13 1.74 0.85 11.34
CA VAL A 13 2.99 1.21 10.68
C VAL A 13 4.07 1.37 11.77
N THR A 14 4.54 0.26 12.31
CA THR A 14 5.57 0.25 13.35
C THR A 14 6.95 0.52 12.74
N PHE A 15 7.54 1.68 13.07
CA PHE A 15 8.94 1.94 12.78
C PHE A 15 9.81 1.20 13.79
N VAL A 16 10.47 0.12 13.35
CA VAL A 16 11.39 -0.62 14.20
C VAL A 16 12.71 0.12 14.32
N VAL A 17 13.16 0.35 15.56
CA VAL A 17 14.44 1.02 15.86
C VAL A 17 15.59 0.26 15.19
N ARG A 18 16.48 0.98 14.48
CA ARG A 18 17.60 0.46 13.65
C ARG A 18 17.21 -0.25 12.36
N ALA A 19 15.91 -0.32 12.02
CA ALA A 19 15.48 -0.81 10.72
C ALA A 19 15.49 0.30 9.66
N ARG A 20 15.76 -0.07 8.42
CA ARG A 20 15.65 0.79 7.24
C ARG A 20 14.26 0.58 6.65
N SER A 21 13.39 1.58 6.76
CA SER A 21 12.03 1.52 6.20
C SER A 21 11.84 2.48 5.03
N SER A 22 10.95 2.12 4.11
CA SER A 22 10.44 3.04 3.09
C SER A 22 8.99 2.71 2.79
N VAL A 23 8.21 3.75 2.51
CA VAL A 23 6.76 3.64 2.30
C VAL A 23 6.48 4.04 0.85
N GLY A 24 5.82 3.16 0.10
CA GLY A 24 5.23 3.47 -1.20
C GLY A 24 3.72 3.62 -1.04
N GLY A 25 3.16 4.72 -1.54
CA GLY A 25 1.71 4.92 -1.57
C GLY A 25 1.13 4.54 -2.92
N ALA A 26 -0.09 4.01 -2.90
CA ALA A 26 -0.96 3.83 -4.06
C ALA A 26 -2.36 4.40 -3.71
N ALA A 27 -3.11 4.88 -4.68
CA ALA A 27 -4.51 5.23 -4.52
C ALA A 27 -5.33 4.40 -5.51
N SER A 28 -6.43 3.79 -5.07
CA SER A 28 -7.27 2.93 -5.90
C SER A 28 -8.76 3.16 -5.64
N MET A 29 -9.60 2.64 -6.53
CA MET A 29 -11.06 2.69 -6.41
C MET A 29 -11.58 1.57 -5.52
N SER A 30 -12.76 1.77 -4.92
CA SER A 30 -13.43 0.85 -3.97
C SER A 30 -13.55 -0.60 -4.43
N SER A 31 -13.59 -0.87 -5.74
CA SER A 31 -13.75 -2.22 -6.29
C SER A 31 -12.40 -2.80 -6.71
N MET A 32 -11.72 -3.45 -5.77
CA MET A 32 -10.57 -4.31 -6.08
C MET A 32 -11.08 -5.68 -6.51
N LEU A 33 -10.58 -6.23 -7.62
CA LEU A 33 -10.94 -7.60 -8.01
C LEU A 33 -10.39 -8.61 -6.98
N ALA A 34 -11.17 -9.63 -6.64
CA ALA A 34 -10.72 -10.67 -5.70
C ALA A 34 -9.45 -11.39 -6.19
N SER A 35 -9.31 -11.54 -7.52
CA SER A 35 -8.11 -12.08 -8.15
C SER A 35 -6.87 -11.20 -7.91
N PHE A 36 -7.04 -9.88 -7.95
CA PHE A 36 -5.97 -8.94 -7.62
C PHE A 36 -5.52 -9.09 -6.16
N ILE A 37 -6.47 -9.11 -5.22
CA ILE A 37 -6.15 -9.27 -3.78
C ILE A 37 -5.39 -10.58 -3.55
N SER A 38 -5.82 -11.66 -4.20
CA SER A 38 -5.17 -12.96 -4.13
C SER A 38 -3.73 -12.93 -4.65
N GLN A 39 -3.48 -12.21 -5.75
CA GLN A 39 -2.13 -12.03 -6.29
C GLN A 39 -1.23 -11.24 -5.34
N VAL A 40 -1.74 -10.15 -4.75
CA VAL A 40 -0.98 -9.35 -3.77
C VAL A 40 -0.61 -10.21 -2.56
N MET A 41 -1.56 -10.98 -2.01
CA MET A 41 -1.29 -11.88 -0.89
C MET A 41 -0.25 -12.96 -1.25
N ALA A 42 -0.33 -13.54 -2.45
CA ALA A 42 0.65 -14.53 -2.91
C ALA A 42 2.06 -13.93 -3.04
N THR A 43 2.17 -12.74 -3.63
CA THR A 43 3.46 -12.01 -3.77
C THR A 43 4.03 -11.61 -2.41
N TYR A 44 3.18 -11.12 -1.50
CA TYR A 44 3.57 -10.79 -0.13
C TYR A 44 4.08 -12.03 0.62
N ASN A 45 3.31 -13.13 0.61
CA ASN A 45 3.70 -14.38 1.26
C ASN A 45 5.02 -14.90 0.70
N LYS A 46 5.19 -14.93 -0.62
CA LYS A 46 6.46 -15.36 -1.23
C LYS A 46 7.63 -14.51 -0.75
N PHE A 47 7.43 -13.20 -0.61
CA PHE A 47 8.48 -12.26 -0.23
C PHE A 47 8.92 -12.41 1.23
N ILE A 48 7.98 -12.49 2.17
CA ILE A 48 8.30 -12.64 3.61
C ILE A 48 8.95 -13.99 3.93
N HIS A 49 8.65 -15.05 3.15
CA HIS A 49 9.27 -16.36 3.31
C HIS A 49 10.67 -16.44 2.68
N SER A 50 10.95 -15.66 1.64
CA SER A 50 12.27 -15.64 1.01
C SER A 50 13.24 -14.63 1.65
N ASN A 51 12.72 -13.68 2.43
CA ASN A 51 13.50 -12.64 3.11
C ASN A 51 13.11 -12.58 4.59
N VAL A 52 13.84 -13.29 5.45
CA VAL A 52 13.62 -13.29 6.92
C VAL A 52 13.72 -11.88 7.53
N ASP A 53 14.39 -10.96 6.84
CA ASP A 53 14.57 -9.56 7.23
C ASP A 53 13.31 -8.70 6.98
N ALA A 54 12.34 -9.21 6.22
CA ALA A 54 11.12 -8.54 5.77
C ALA A 54 9.86 -8.91 6.58
N VAL A 55 10.01 -9.62 7.70
CA VAL A 55 8.89 -9.99 8.60
C VAL A 55 8.03 -8.80 9.05
N PRO A 56 8.56 -7.57 9.28
CA PRO A 56 7.73 -6.42 9.62
C PRO A 56 7.10 -5.70 8.41
N ASP A 57 7.22 -6.23 7.18
CA ASP A 57 6.66 -5.60 5.98
C ASP A 57 5.13 -5.65 5.98
N LEU A 58 4.52 -4.62 5.41
CA LEU A 58 3.08 -4.42 5.42
C LEU A 58 2.60 -4.03 4.03
N VAL A 59 1.55 -4.70 3.56
CA VAL A 59 0.67 -4.17 2.52
C VAL A 59 -0.68 -3.88 3.18
N ALA A 60 -1.10 -2.62 3.19
CA ALA A 60 -2.40 -2.22 3.71
C ALA A 60 -3.21 -1.47 2.66
N CYS A 61 -4.53 -1.54 2.81
CA CYS A 61 -5.49 -0.81 2.00
C CYS A 61 -6.48 -0.14 2.96
N GLU A 62 -6.62 1.16 2.84
CA GLU A 62 -7.44 1.99 3.72
C GLU A 62 -8.59 2.60 2.94
N LEU A 63 -9.82 2.39 3.39
CA LEU A 63 -10.99 3.04 2.82
C LEU A 63 -11.06 4.51 3.25
N CYS A 64 -11.01 5.40 2.28
CA CYS A 64 -11.26 6.82 2.45
C CYS A 64 -12.77 7.08 2.35
N ASP A 65 -13.36 7.51 3.46
CA ASP A 65 -14.75 7.96 3.49
C ASP A 65 -14.86 9.36 2.89
N LEU A 66 -15.10 9.40 1.57
CA LEU A 66 -15.20 10.66 0.83
C LEU A 66 -16.33 11.54 1.36
N THR A 67 -17.40 11.01 1.96
CA THR A 67 -18.50 11.84 2.47
C THR A 67 -18.03 12.78 3.59
N LYS A 68 -17.11 12.32 4.42
CA LYS A 68 -16.47 13.12 5.48
C LYS A 68 -15.39 14.05 4.95
N VAL A 69 -14.68 13.66 3.90
CA VAL A 69 -13.66 14.50 3.28
C VAL A 69 -14.32 15.69 2.57
N THR A 70 -15.42 15.45 1.86
CA THR A 70 -16.17 16.49 1.14
C THR A 70 -17.05 17.35 2.04
N SER A 71 -17.31 16.94 3.28
CA SER A 71 -18.04 17.79 4.24
C SER A 71 -17.19 18.95 4.80
N LEU A 72 -15.91 19.03 4.43
CA LEU A 72 -15.01 20.11 4.81
C LEU A 72 -14.86 21.08 3.64
N ASP A 73 -15.30 22.33 3.82
CA ASP A 73 -15.30 23.39 2.78
C ASP A 73 -13.90 23.77 2.25
N SER A 74 -12.82 23.33 2.92
CA SER A 74 -11.43 23.73 2.62
C SER A 74 -10.43 22.57 2.72
N SER A 75 -10.68 21.46 2.01
CA SER A 75 -9.72 20.36 1.97
C SER A 75 -8.68 20.54 0.84
N SER A 76 -7.40 20.36 1.15
CA SER A 76 -6.31 20.18 0.16
C SER A 76 -6.21 18.73 -0.34
N HIS A 77 -7.27 17.93 -0.14
CA HIS A 77 -7.29 16.52 -0.48
C HIS A 77 -7.50 16.35 -1.99
N THR A 78 -6.42 16.07 -2.71
CA THR A 78 -6.41 15.98 -4.18
C THR A 78 -6.87 14.64 -4.73
N ASN A 79 -7.18 13.66 -3.86
CA ASN A 79 -7.67 12.31 -4.23
C ASN A 79 -9.17 12.30 -4.63
N GLY A 80 -9.61 13.28 -5.40
CA GLY A 80 -10.98 13.42 -5.86
C GLY A 80 -11.43 12.19 -6.67
N GLY A 81 -12.22 11.32 -6.04
CA GLY A 81 -12.82 10.14 -6.66
C GLY A 81 -12.16 8.79 -6.31
N TYR A 82 -11.00 8.75 -5.65
CA TYR A 82 -10.40 7.50 -5.17
C TYR A 82 -10.89 7.17 -3.76
N HIS A 83 -11.29 5.93 -3.55
CA HIS A 83 -11.90 5.48 -2.29
C HIS A 83 -10.96 4.63 -1.43
N LEU A 84 -9.84 4.18 -1.97
CA LEU A 84 -8.88 3.36 -1.27
C LEU A 84 -7.49 3.98 -1.35
N ASN A 85 -6.78 4.04 -0.23
CA ASN A 85 -5.35 4.31 -0.18
C ASN A 85 -4.63 2.98 0.06
N GLY A 86 -3.83 2.54 -0.90
CA GLY A 86 -2.89 1.44 -0.74
C GLY A 86 -1.58 1.93 -0.15
N VAL A 87 -0.97 1.13 0.71
CA VAL A 87 0.38 1.38 1.21
C VAL A 87 1.18 0.09 1.19
N ALA A 88 2.40 0.16 0.66
CA ALA A 88 3.40 -0.90 0.73
C ALA A 88 4.59 -0.38 1.55
N MET A 89 4.69 -0.82 2.79
CA MET A 89 5.84 -0.58 3.65
C MET A 89 6.81 -1.74 3.53
N ARG A 90 8.08 -1.41 3.24
CA ARG A 90 9.18 -2.36 3.37
C ARG A 90 10.16 -1.94 4.44
N THR A 91 10.61 -2.90 5.22
CA THR A 91 11.50 -2.78 6.35
C THR A 91 12.61 -3.81 6.20
N ARG A 92 13.86 -3.38 6.38
CA ARG A 92 15.01 -4.30 6.38
C ARG A 92 16.07 -3.84 7.37
N PHE A 93 16.80 -4.78 7.96
CA PHE A 93 17.92 -4.48 8.85
C PHE A 93 19.25 -4.58 8.12
N LYS A 94 19.39 -5.52 7.17
CA LYS A 94 20.60 -5.73 6.38
C LYS A 94 20.60 -4.83 5.14
N LYS A 95 21.70 -4.12 4.92
CA LYS A 95 21.91 -3.26 3.75
C LYS A 95 21.84 -4.05 2.44
N ASP A 96 22.30 -5.29 2.44
CA ASP A 96 22.34 -6.15 1.24
C ASP A 96 20.94 -6.44 0.67
N ASN A 97 19.91 -6.33 1.50
CA ASN A 97 18.52 -6.52 1.10
C ASN A 97 17.89 -5.26 0.49
N ASP A 98 18.60 -4.11 0.47
CA ASP A 98 18.06 -2.84 -0.01
C ASP A 98 17.51 -2.94 -1.44
N ALA A 99 18.24 -3.56 -2.35
CA ALA A 99 17.83 -3.67 -3.75
C ALA A 99 16.58 -4.54 -3.90
N VAL A 100 16.56 -5.69 -3.23
CA VAL A 100 15.47 -6.67 -3.28
C VAL A 100 14.18 -6.09 -2.68
N CYS A 101 14.25 -5.48 -1.50
CA CYS A 101 13.09 -4.83 -0.86
C CYS A 101 12.57 -3.63 -1.67
N ARG A 102 13.47 -2.89 -2.33
CA ARG A 102 13.05 -1.78 -3.21
C ARG A 102 12.34 -2.30 -4.45
N GLN A 103 12.85 -3.36 -5.08
CA GLN A 103 12.24 -3.94 -6.26
C GLN A 103 10.87 -4.54 -5.94
N TRP A 104 10.75 -5.29 -4.84
CA TRP A 104 9.46 -5.85 -4.41
C TRP A 104 8.37 -4.77 -4.27
N ALA A 105 8.68 -3.64 -3.66
CA ALA A 105 7.71 -2.56 -3.52
C ALA A 105 7.34 -1.90 -4.86
N ARG A 106 8.29 -1.83 -5.80
CA ARG A 106 7.98 -1.39 -7.17
C ARG A 106 7.04 -2.38 -7.84
N ASP A 107 7.28 -3.68 -7.68
CA ASP A 107 6.43 -4.72 -8.25
C ASP A 107 4.99 -4.65 -7.70
N ILE A 108 4.83 -4.45 -6.39
CA ILE A 108 3.51 -4.22 -5.77
C ILE A 108 2.83 -2.95 -6.32
N ASN A 109 3.57 -1.86 -6.50
CA ASN A 109 3.03 -0.64 -7.10
C ASN A 109 2.62 -0.85 -8.56
N GLU A 110 3.41 -1.58 -9.35
CA GLU A 110 3.07 -1.93 -10.73
C GLU A 110 1.83 -2.83 -10.79
N MET A 111 1.68 -3.78 -9.87
CA MET A 111 0.44 -4.56 -9.75
C MET A 111 -0.76 -3.63 -9.54
N TRP A 112 -0.63 -2.63 -8.67
CA TRP A 112 -1.69 -1.64 -8.46
C TRP A 112 -2.01 -0.81 -9.69
N LYS A 113 -0.98 -0.32 -10.41
CA LYS A 113 -1.17 0.43 -11.66
C LYS A 113 -1.88 -0.42 -12.71
N ASN A 114 -1.46 -1.67 -12.89
CA ASN A 114 -2.07 -2.59 -13.84
C ASN A 114 -3.55 -2.85 -13.51
N GLU A 115 -3.88 -2.96 -12.23
CA GLU A 115 -5.28 -3.09 -11.79
C GLU A 115 -6.11 -1.85 -12.11
N LEU A 116 -5.56 -0.65 -11.89
CA LEU A 116 -6.22 0.60 -12.25
C LEU A 116 -6.40 0.78 -13.76
N GLN A 117 -5.40 0.39 -14.56
CA GLN A 117 -5.48 0.44 -16.02
C GLN A 117 -6.55 -0.48 -16.58
N LYS A 118 -6.72 -1.69 -16.02
CA LYS A 118 -7.82 -2.60 -16.39
C LYS A 118 -9.21 -1.98 -16.16
N GLN A 119 -9.32 -1.04 -15.22
CA GLN A 119 -10.53 -0.30 -14.92
C GLN A 119 -10.66 0.99 -15.76
N GLY A 120 -9.81 1.16 -16.78
CA GLY A 120 -9.82 2.31 -17.69
C GLY A 120 -9.36 3.62 -17.05
N LYS A 121 -8.54 3.57 -16.00
CA LYS A 121 -8.09 4.76 -15.25
C LYS A 121 -6.69 5.19 -15.64
N ALA A 122 -6.46 6.50 -15.57
CA ALA A 122 -5.15 7.10 -15.71
C ALA A 122 -4.29 6.79 -14.48
N THR A 123 -3.07 6.29 -14.71
CA THR A 123 -2.08 5.99 -13.66
C THR A 123 -0.94 7.00 -13.72
N ALA A 124 -0.34 7.31 -12.57
CA ALA A 124 0.86 8.16 -12.55
C ALA A 124 2.06 7.48 -13.25
N ASN A 125 2.85 8.28 -13.96
CA ASN A 125 4.14 7.87 -14.52
C ASN A 125 5.20 7.95 -13.41
N GLY A 126 5.44 6.86 -12.67
CA GLY A 126 6.44 6.83 -11.60
C GLY A 126 6.64 5.47 -10.99
#